data_AF-A0A1L8SM14-F1
#
_entry.id   AF-A0A1L8SM14-F1
#
_cell.length_a   1.000
_cell.length_b   1.000
_cell.length_c   1.000
_cell.angle_alpha   90.00
_cell.angle_beta   90.00
_cell.angle_gamma   90.00
#
_symmetry.space_group_name_H-M   'P 1'
#
loop_
_entity.id
_entity.type
_entity.pdbx_description
1 polymer ?
#
loop_
_entity_poly.entity_id
_entity_poly.type
_entity_poly.pdbx_seq_one_letter_code
_entity_poly.pdbx_strand_id
1 'polypeptide(L)'
;MEDVKTDTHKAIEQLQTNQAELRQANNDYKATMDERIKHNDTAMKQYDQAFHRLTQGMTAMFFIVALVMIAFLALSPLGDWLGVQHFYEWLNYVLKTGHSVWRYFMLILYLVPYVLFGGLIYAILSAYKRI
;
A
#
# COMPACT_ATOMS: atom_id res chain seq x y z
N MET A 1 -75.00 -29.26 8.89
CA MET A 1 -73.76 -29.91 8.40
C MET A 1 -73.21 -29.24 7.14
N GLU A 2 -74.04 -28.56 6.33
CA GLU A 2 -73.57 -27.81 5.15
C GLU A 2 -72.65 -26.62 5.49
N ASP A 3 -73.00 -25.78 6.49
CA ASP A 3 -72.20 -24.61 6.90
C ASP A 3 -70.72 -24.92 7.16
N VAL A 4 -70.47 -25.97 7.96
CA VAL A 4 -69.11 -26.40 8.33
C VAL A 4 -68.29 -26.79 7.10
N LYS A 5 -68.93 -27.38 6.09
CA LYS A 5 -68.24 -27.83 4.87
C LYS A 5 -67.84 -26.64 4.00
N THR A 6 -68.68 -25.61 3.92
CA THR A 6 -68.40 -24.34 3.23
C THR A 6 -67.31 -23.51 3.91
N ASP A 7 -67.33 -23.42 5.24
CA ASP A 7 -66.29 -22.70 6.00
C ASP A 7 -64.93 -23.38 5.88
N THR A 8 -64.92 -24.71 5.91
CA THR A 8 -63.68 -25.48 5.72
C THR A 8 -63.10 -25.26 4.32
N HIS A 9 -63.94 -25.15 3.29
CA HIS A 9 -63.47 -24.90 1.92
C HIS A 9 -62.89 -23.50 1.76
N LYS A 10 -63.54 -22.46 2.29
CA LYS A 10 -63.01 -21.10 2.32
C LYS A 10 -61.69 -21.00 3.07
N ALA A 11 -61.56 -21.69 4.21
CA ALA A 11 -60.34 -21.69 4.99
C ALA A 11 -59.17 -22.33 4.23
N ILE A 12 -59.40 -23.41 3.49
CA ILE A 12 -58.38 -24.05 2.65
C ILE A 12 -57.96 -23.14 1.49
N GLU A 13 -58.91 -22.46 0.86
CA GLU A 13 -58.65 -21.53 -0.24
C GLU A 13 -57.82 -20.34 0.25
N GLN A 14 -58.18 -19.75 1.39
CA GLN A 14 -57.40 -18.70 2.04
C GLN A 14 -55.99 -19.14 2.45
N LEU A 15 -55.83 -20.40 2.92
CA LEU A 15 -54.52 -20.93 3.25
C LEU A 15 -53.65 -21.10 1.99
N GLN A 16 -54.23 -21.56 0.88
CA GLN A 16 -53.50 -21.67 -0.40
C GLN A 16 -53.09 -20.31 -0.94
N THR A 17 -53.98 -19.30 -0.92
CA THR A 17 -53.65 -17.94 -1.36
C THR A 17 -52.58 -17.32 -0.47
N ASN A 18 -52.71 -17.44 0.85
CA ASN A 18 -51.69 -16.96 1.79
C ASN A 18 -50.34 -17.64 1.56
N GLN A 19 -50.31 -18.94 1.28
CA GLN A 19 -49.07 -19.67 1.02
C GLN A 19 -48.41 -19.24 -0.30
N ALA A 20 -49.21 -18.93 -1.33
CA ALA A 20 -48.72 -18.39 -2.59
C ALA A 20 -48.16 -16.96 -2.42
N GLU A 21 -48.86 -16.09 -1.71
CA GLU A 21 -48.40 -14.73 -1.39
C GLU A 21 -47.12 -14.75 -0.55
N LEU A 22 -47.03 -15.62 0.45
CA LEU A 22 -45.81 -15.78 1.26
C LEU A 22 -44.63 -16.25 0.43
N ARG A 23 -44.83 -17.17 -0.52
CA ARG A 23 -43.78 -17.61 -1.45
C ARG A 23 -43.31 -16.49 -2.36
N GLN A 24 -44.25 -15.70 -2.89
CA GLN A 24 -43.94 -14.58 -3.75
C GLN A 24 -43.18 -13.49 -3.00
N ALA A 25 -43.67 -13.10 -1.82
CA ALA A 25 -43.00 -12.12 -0.96
C ALA A 25 -41.58 -12.57 -0.57
N ASN A 26 -41.37 -13.86 -0.30
CA ASN A 26 -40.04 -14.39 0.03
C ASN A 26 -39.09 -14.35 -1.19
N ASN A 27 -39.59 -14.70 -2.38
CA ASN A 27 -38.81 -14.62 -3.61
C ASN A 27 -38.42 -13.17 -3.95
N ASP A 28 -39.36 -12.23 -3.82
CA ASP A 28 -39.10 -10.80 -4.04
C ASP A 28 -38.10 -10.24 -3.02
N TYR A 29 -38.22 -10.68 -1.75
CA TYR A 29 -37.27 -10.31 -0.71
C TYR A 29 -35.86 -10.82 -1.04
N LYS A 30 -35.75 -12.08 -1.47
CA LYS A 30 -34.48 -12.68 -1.88
C LYS A 30 -33.85 -11.96 -3.07
N ALA A 31 -34.65 -11.61 -4.08
CA ALA A 31 -34.18 -10.85 -5.24
C ALA A 31 -33.64 -9.47 -4.85
N THR A 32 -34.37 -8.75 -3.99
CA THR A 32 -33.96 -7.44 -3.48
C THR A 32 -32.67 -7.54 -2.65
N MET A 33 -32.51 -8.62 -1.88
CA MET A 33 -31.31 -8.87 -1.09
C MET A 33 -30.09 -9.17 -1.98
N ASP A 34 -30.25 -9.99 -3.02
CA ASP A 34 -29.19 -10.27 -3.98
C ASP A 34 -28.75 -9.01 -4.73
N GLU A 35 -29.68 -8.14 -5.14
CA GLU A 35 -29.32 -6.84 -5.72
C GLU A 35 -28.52 -5.97 -4.75
N ARG A 36 -28.95 -5.89 -3.48
CA ARG A 36 -28.23 -5.14 -2.44
C ARG A 36 -26.84 -5.71 -2.20
N ILE A 37 -26.69 -7.03 -2.14
CA ILE A 37 -25.40 -7.69 -1.98
C ILE A 37 -24.48 -7.38 -3.17
N LYS A 38 -25.00 -7.49 -4.41
CA LYS A 38 -24.22 -7.21 -5.63
C LYS A 38 -23.81 -5.73 -5.73
N HIS A 39 -24.71 -4.82 -5.39
CA HIS A 39 -24.40 -3.40 -5.32
C HIS A 39 -23.33 -3.11 -4.25
N ASN A 40 -23.46 -3.73 -3.08
CA ASN A 40 -22.51 -3.53 -1.98
C ASN A 40 -21.12 -4.14 -2.30
N ASP A 41 -21.06 -5.29 -2.99
CA ASP A 41 -19.80 -5.87 -3.48
C ASP A 41 -19.11 -4.94 -4.49
N THR A 42 -19.89 -4.30 -5.36
CA THR A 42 -19.36 -3.33 -6.33
C THR A 42 -18.82 -2.08 -5.62
N ALA A 43 -19.56 -1.56 -4.63
CA ALA A 43 -19.12 -0.43 -3.82
C ALA A 43 -17.85 -0.79 -3.02
N MET A 44 -17.81 -1.97 -2.41
CA MET A 44 -16.65 -2.48 -1.66
C MET A 44 -15.40 -2.55 -2.55
N LYS A 45 -15.53 -3.07 -3.78
CA LYS A 45 -14.43 -3.11 -4.75
C LYS A 45 -13.92 -1.72 -5.13
N GLN A 46 -14.81 -0.73 -5.26
CA GLN A 46 -14.41 0.66 -5.52
C GLN A 46 -13.65 1.26 -4.33
N TYR A 47 -14.11 0.99 -3.10
CA TYR A 47 -13.38 1.39 -1.90
C TYR A 47 -12.01 0.75 -1.86
N ASP A 48 -11.91 -0.55 -2.09
CA ASP A 48 -10.65 -1.29 -2.06
C ASP A 48 -9.66 -0.74 -3.10
N GLN A 49 -10.15 -0.43 -4.31
CA GLN A 49 -9.35 0.20 -5.36
C GLN A 49 -8.89 1.61 -4.99
N ALA A 50 -9.75 2.42 -4.35
CA ALA A 50 -9.39 3.74 -3.89
C ALA A 50 -8.36 3.69 -2.75
N PHE A 51 -8.54 2.78 -1.78
CA PHE A 51 -7.60 2.54 -0.70
C PHE A 51 -6.26 2.02 -1.20
N HIS A 52 -6.25 1.14 -2.20
CA HIS A 52 -5.02 0.66 -2.81
C HIS A 52 -4.24 1.81 -3.47
N ARG A 53 -4.92 2.67 -4.25
CA ARG A 53 -4.29 3.86 -4.87
C ARG A 53 -3.78 4.87 -3.84
N LEU A 54 -4.55 5.11 -2.77
CA LEU A 54 -4.15 6.00 -1.67
C LEU A 54 -2.94 5.44 -0.93
N THR A 55 -2.94 4.16 -0.61
CA THR A 55 -1.82 3.46 0.04
C THR A 55 -0.58 3.54 -0.83
N GLN A 56 -0.69 3.24 -2.13
CA GLN A 56 0.42 3.34 -3.08
C GLN A 56 0.97 4.77 -3.18
N GLY A 57 0.10 5.78 -3.19
CA GLY A 57 0.48 7.19 -3.17
C GLY A 57 1.21 7.60 -1.89
N MET A 58 0.71 7.20 -0.71
CA MET A 58 1.38 7.45 0.58
C MET A 58 2.74 6.74 0.67
N THR A 59 2.83 5.50 0.23
CA THR A 59 4.09 4.76 0.17
C THR A 59 5.12 5.48 -0.72
N ALA A 60 4.71 5.98 -1.89
CA ALA A 60 5.59 6.75 -2.77
C ALA A 60 6.08 8.06 -2.10
N MET A 61 5.20 8.77 -1.39
CA MET A 61 5.60 9.99 -0.66
C MET A 61 6.65 9.72 0.42
N PHE A 62 6.52 8.61 1.17
CA PHE A 62 7.52 8.19 2.16
C PHE A 62 8.90 7.98 1.53
N PHE A 63 8.95 7.31 0.38
CA PHE A 63 10.20 7.08 -0.34
C PHE A 63 10.81 8.37 -0.91
N ILE A 64 9.99 9.30 -1.42
CA ILE A 64 10.47 10.61 -1.87
C ILE A 64 11.09 11.38 -0.70
N VAL A 65 10.44 11.41 0.47
CA VAL A 65 10.99 12.07 1.66
C VAL A 65 12.30 11.42 2.10
N ALA A 66 12.41 10.08 2.06
CA ALA A 66 13.65 9.37 2.36
C ALA A 66 14.78 9.73 1.38
N LEU A 67 14.48 9.80 0.08
CA LEU A 67 15.45 10.24 -0.94
C LEU A 67 15.87 11.69 -0.75
N VAL A 68 14.94 12.58 -0.41
CA VAL A 68 15.21 13.98 -0.09
C VAL A 68 16.12 14.07 1.13
N MET A 69 15.85 13.33 2.21
CA MET A 69 16.72 13.28 3.40
C MET A 69 18.14 12.82 3.08
N ILE A 70 18.29 11.79 2.23
CA ILE A 70 19.61 11.31 1.78
C ILE A 70 20.30 12.35 0.90
N ALA A 71 19.57 13.00 0.00
CA ALA A 71 20.10 14.05 -0.85
C ALA A 71 20.55 15.26 -0.02
N PHE A 72 19.78 15.65 1.00
CA PHE A 72 20.18 16.69 1.95
C PHE A 72 21.46 16.30 2.70
N LEU A 73 21.54 15.06 3.18
CA LEU A 73 22.71 14.53 3.86
C LEU A 73 23.96 14.48 2.95
N ALA A 74 23.78 14.31 1.64
CA ALA A 74 24.84 14.30 0.64
C ALA A 74 25.21 15.69 0.08
N LEU A 75 24.28 16.65 0.04
CA LEU A 75 24.44 17.92 -0.70
C LEU A 75 24.66 19.16 0.18
N SER A 76 24.22 19.23 1.45
CA SER A 76 24.36 20.44 2.29
C SER A 76 24.07 20.20 3.79
N PRO A 77 24.20 21.22 4.66
CA PRO A 77 25.21 21.38 5.73
C PRO A 77 25.21 20.32 6.86
N LEU A 78 24.33 19.31 6.83
CA LEU A 78 24.33 18.20 7.81
C LEU A 78 25.46 17.19 7.55
N GLY A 79 26.06 17.19 6.36
CA GLY A 79 27.26 16.40 6.07
C GLY A 79 28.47 16.74 6.95
N ASP A 80 28.53 17.96 7.50
CA ASP A 80 29.53 18.36 8.50
C ASP A 80 29.37 17.59 9.81
N TRP A 81 28.13 17.24 10.20
CA TRP A 81 27.87 16.41 11.38
C TRP A 81 28.45 14.99 11.22
N LEU A 82 28.38 14.44 10.00
CA LEU A 82 28.92 13.11 9.67
C LEU A 82 30.44 13.11 9.48
N GLY A 83 31.11 14.26 9.59
CA GLY A 83 32.57 14.37 9.49
C GLY A 83 33.12 14.03 8.10
N VAL A 84 32.27 14.05 7.06
CA VAL A 84 32.66 13.73 5.68
C VAL A 84 33.74 14.71 5.20
N GLN A 85 33.63 15.98 5.58
CA GLN A 85 34.62 17.00 5.29
C GLN A 85 35.97 16.72 5.98
N HIS A 86 35.97 16.41 7.27
CA HIS A 86 37.18 16.00 7.99
C HIS A 86 37.78 14.69 7.48
N PHE A 87 36.94 13.76 7.02
CA PHE A 87 37.41 12.52 6.40
C PHE A 87 38.13 12.80 5.08
N TYR A 88 37.61 13.71 4.25
CA TYR A 88 38.27 14.14 3.02
C TYR A 88 39.54 14.96 3.28
N GLU A 89 39.55 15.83 4.28
CA GLU A 89 40.74 16.58 4.69
C GLU A 89 41.85 15.65 5.20
N TRP A 90 41.49 14.68 6.05
CA TRP A 90 42.42 13.66 6.54
C TRP A 90 42.91 12.76 5.40
N LEU A 91 42.01 12.30 4.51
CA LEU A 91 42.39 11.55 3.30
C LEU A 91 43.38 12.34 2.47
N ASN A 92 43.13 13.62 2.23
CA ASN A 92 43.98 14.48 1.44
C ASN A 92 45.34 14.75 2.12
N TYR A 93 45.35 14.90 3.44
CA TYR A 93 46.57 14.98 4.22
C TYR A 93 47.42 13.71 4.08
N VAL A 94 46.80 12.53 4.22
CA VAL A 94 47.46 11.21 4.04
C VAL A 94 47.89 11.01 2.58
N LEU A 95 47.13 11.48 1.60
CA LEU A 95 47.47 11.41 0.18
C LEU A 95 48.70 12.26 -0.16
N LYS A 96 48.86 13.41 0.53
CA LYS A 96 50.02 14.30 0.40
C LYS A 96 51.28 13.79 1.11
N THR A 97 51.13 13.04 2.21
CA THR A 97 52.26 12.48 2.98
C THR A 97 52.66 11.06 2.55
N GLY A 98 51.78 10.33 1.86
CA GLY A 98 52.03 8.95 1.42
C GLY A 98 52.75 8.85 0.07
N HIS A 99 54.04 8.51 0.07
CA HIS A 99 54.85 8.30 -1.14
C HIS A 99 54.78 6.87 -1.74
N SER A 100 53.77 6.05 -1.41
CA SER A 100 53.74 4.61 -1.75
C SER A 100 52.37 4.15 -2.27
N VAL A 101 52.25 2.84 -2.56
CA VAL A 101 51.02 2.09 -2.94
C VAL A 101 49.80 2.47 -2.08
N TRP A 102 50.05 2.90 -0.83
CA TRP A 102 49.10 3.49 0.10
C TRP A 102 48.23 4.62 -0.50
N ARG A 103 48.76 5.40 -1.44
CA ARG A 103 48.03 6.47 -2.15
C ARG A 103 46.88 5.93 -3.00
N TYR A 104 47.09 4.81 -3.69
CA TYR A 104 46.08 4.17 -4.53
C TYR A 104 45.01 3.48 -3.68
N PHE A 105 45.39 2.91 -2.53
CA PHE A 105 44.45 2.35 -1.57
C PHE A 105 43.52 3.42 -0.97
N MET A 106 44.06 4.59 -0.63
CA MET A 106 43.28 5.73 -0.13
C MET A 106 42.34 6.32 -1.19
N LEU A 107 42.70 6.27 -2.48
CA LEU A 107 41.80 6.63 -3.58
C LEU A 107 40.60 5.68 -3.71
N ILE A 108 40.77 4.38 -3.41
CA ILE A 108 39.65 3.43 -3.39
C ILE A 108 38.73 3.76 -2.20
N LEU A 109 39.31 4.08 -1.02
CA LEU A 109 38.57 4.55 0.15
C LEU A 109 37.80 5.85 -0.10
N TYR A 110 38.30 6.73 -0.97
CA TYR A 110 37.57 7.93 -1.40
C TYR A 110 36.27 7.59 -2.12
N LEU A 111 36.20 6.46 -2.84
CA LEU A 111 35.00 6.02 -3.55
C LEU A 111 33.97 5.36 -2.63
N VAL A 112 34.38 4.84 -1.48
CA VAL A 112 33.53 4.06 -0.56
C VAL A 112 32.27 4.83 -0.12
N PRO A 113 32.34 6.11 0.30
CA PRO A 113 31.14 6.87 0.66
C PRO A 113 30.14 6.96 -0.50
N TYR A 114 30.62 7.20 -1.72
CA TYR A 114 29.78 7.29 -2.91
C TYR A 114 29.12 5.96 -3.27
N VAL A 115 29.86 4.86 -3.14
CA VAL A 115 29.32 3.50 -3.35
C VAL A 115 28.27 3.16 -2.29
N LEU A 116 28.49 3.56 -1.02
CA LEU A 116 27.50 3.40 0.05
C LEU A 116 26.23 4.21 -0.23
N PHE A 117 26.34 5.48 -0.63
CA PHE A 117 25.19 6.30 -1.01
C PHE A 117 24.45 5.74 -2.22
N GLY A 118 25.17 5.34 -3.26
CA GLY A 118 24.59 4.69 -4.43
C GLY A 118 23.88 3.38 -4.07
N GLY A 119 24.48 2.58 -3.19
CA GLY A 119 23.88 1.36 -2.65
C GLY A 119 22.62 1.61 -1.82
N LEU A 120 22.60 2.69 -1.03
CA LEU A 120 21.44 3.07 -0.21
C LEU A 120 20.27 3.56 -1.08
N ILE A 121 20.56 4.40 -2.09
CA ILE A 121 19.59 4.85 -3.09
C ILE A 121 19.07 3.63 -3.88
N TYR A 122 19.95 2.72 -4.29
CA TYR A 122 19.58 1.50 -4.98
C TYR A 122 18.70 0.58 -4.12
N ALA A 123 19.01 0.41 -2.84
CA ALA A 123 18.21 -0.38 -1.91
C ALA A 123 16.79 0.22 -1.75
N ILE A 124 16.69 1.54 -1.66
CA ILE A 124 15.41 2.26 -1.59
C ILE A 124 14.61 2.09 -2.88
N LEU A 125 15.23 2.30 -4.04
CA LEU A 125 14.59 2.11 -5.34
C LEU A 125 14.17 0.66 -5.57
N SER A 126 15.01 -0.30 -5.15
CA SER A 126 14.71 -1.72 -5.23
C SER A 126 13.56 -2.12 -4.29
N ALA A 127 13.49 -1.52 -3.10
CA ALA A 127 12.38 -1.74 -2.17
C ALA A 127 11.08 -1.16 -2.75
N TYR A 128 11.13 0.05 -3.30
CA TYR A 128 9.98 0.68 -3.97
C TYR A 128 9.48 -0.14 -5.16
N LYS A 129 10.37 -0.66 -6.01
CA LYS A 129 10.01 -1.48 -7.18
C LYS A 129 9.40 -2.84 -6.81
N ARG A 130 9.65 -3.32 -5.60
CA ARG A 130 9.22 -4.64 -5.13
C ARG A 130 7.86 -4.59 -4.42
N ILE A 131 7.39 -3.39 -4.08
CA ILE A 131 6.04 -3.08 -3.56
C ILE A 131 5.12 -2.82 -4.76
#